data_AF-A0A160TPF9-F1
#
_entry.id   AF-A0A160TPF9-F1
#
_cell.length_a   1.000
_cell.length_b   1.000
_cell.length_c   1.000
_cell.angle_alpha   90.00
_cell.angle_beta   90.00
_cell.angle_gamma   90.00
#
_symmetry.space_group_name_H-M   'P 1'
#
loop_
_entity.id
_entity.type
_entity.pdbx_description
1 polymer ?
#
loop_
_entity_poly.entity_id
_entity_poly.type
_entity_poly.pdbx_seq_one_letter_code
_entity_poly.pdbx_strand_id
1 'polypeptide(L)' 'MRKTAPAVPAEEYDEPWYIQRAEQALELAQRAEHPAVVHAHYLMAEAYLERMGDPGEEPSSEAA' A
#
# COMPACT_ATOMS: atom_id res chain seq x y z
N MET A 1 -23.37 -15.53 11.85
CA MET A 1 -22.86 -15.77 10.49
C MET A 1 -21.48 -15.12 10.38
N ARG A 2 -20.39 -15.90 10.41
CA ARG A 2 -19.06 -15.36 10.12
C ARG A 2 -18.98 -15.24 8.60
N LYS A 3 -18.95 -14.01 8.06
CA LYS A 3 -18.57 -13.81 6.65
C LYS A 3 -17.13 -14.31 6.56
N THR A 4 -16.93 -15.49 6.01
CA THR A 4 -15.63 -15.92 5.50
C THR A 4 -15.23 -14.86 4.49
N ALA A 5 -14.27 -14.01 4.84
CA ALA A 5 -13.57 -13.21 3.85
C ALA A 5 -13.10 -14.19 2.77
N PRO A 6 -13.33 -13.91 1.47
CA PRO A 6 -12.81 -14.78 0.43
C PRO A 6 -11.30 -14.93 0.69
N ALA A 7 -10.84 -16.18 0.74
CA ALA A 7 -9.42 -16.48 0.79
C ALA A 7 -8.83 -15.86 -0.47
N VAL A 8 -8.21 -14.70 -0.31
CA VAL A 8 -7.42 -14.07 -1.35
C VAL A 8 -6.35 -15.10 -1.73
N PRO A 9 -6.37 -15.62 -2.97
CA PRO A 9 -5.31 -16.51 -3.40
C PRO A 9 -3.99 -15.75 -3.25
N ALA A 10 -2.95 -16.43 -2.76
CA ALA A 10 -1.59 -15.89 -2.64
C ALA A 10 -0.91 -15.71 -4.00
N GLU A 11 -1.68 -15.38 -5.04
CA GLU A 11 -1.18 -14.93 -6.32
C GLU A 11 -0.64 -13.52 -6.09
N GLU A 12 0.63 -13.35 -6.42
CA GLU A 12 1.31 -12.06 -6.43
C GLU A 12 0.49 -11.12 -7.30
N TYR A 13 -0.16 -10.14 -6.66
CA TYR A 13 -0.94 -9.13 -7.37
C TYR A 13 -0.04 -8.37 -8.34
N ASP A 14 -0.60 -7.92 -9.46
CA ASP A 14 0.14 -7.16 -10.46
C ASP A 14 0.31 -5.68 -10.06
N GLU A 15 1.22 -4.98 -10.74
CA GLU A 15 1.51 -3.56 -10.51
C GLU A 15 0.22 -2.68 -10.53
N PRO A 16 -0.71 -2.81 -11.50
CA PRO A 16 -1.95 -2.05 -11.50
C PRO A 16 -2.80 -2.22 -10.23
N TRP A 17 -2.84 -3.43 -9.67
CA TRP A 17 -3.56 -3.68 -8.42
C TRP A 17 -2.93 -2.92 -7.26
N TYR A 18 -1.61 -2.94 -7.12
CA TYR A 18 -0.90 -2.23 -6.06
C TYR A 18 -1.07 -0.70 -6.18
N ILE A 19 -0.99 -0.15 -7.39
CA ILE A 19 -1.28 1.27 -7.65
C ILE A 19 -2.70 1.61 -7.19
N GLN A 20 -3.70 0.85 -7.62
CA GLN A 20 -5.09 1.11 -7.27
C GLN A 20 -5.31 1.09 -5.75
N ARG A 21 -4.64 0.19 -5.04
CA ARG A 21 -4.72 0.11 -3.58
C ARG A 21 -4.04 1.28 -2.88
N ALA A 22 -2.91 1.73 -3.40
CA ALA A 22 -2.23 2.93 -2.90
C ALA A 22 -3.11 4.18 -3.09
N GLU A 23 -3.69 4.37 -4.28
CA GLU A 23 -4.62 5.48 -4.56
C GLU A 23 -5.84 5.46 -3.64
N GLN A 24 -6.44 4.30 -3.44
CA GLN A 24 -7.58 4.14 -2.53
C GLN A 24 -7.21 4.53 -1.09
N ALA A 25 -6.02 4.14 -0.62
CA ALA A 25 -5.55 4.52 0.72
C ALA A 25 -5.36 6.04 0.84
N LEU A 26 -4.82 6.70 -0.19
CA LEU A 26 -4.66 8.16 -0.22
C LEU A 26 -6.00 8.89 -0.23
N GLU A 27 -7.00 8.40 -0.95
CA GLU A 27 -8.36 8.97 -0.88
C GLU A 27 -8.96 8.87 0.52
N LEU A 28 -8.75 7.75 1.21
CA LEU A 28 -9.22 7.55 2.58
C LEU A 28 -8.47 8.47 3.55
N ALA A 29 -7.16 8.65 3.37
CA ALA A 29 -6.37 9.61 4.15
C ALA A 29 -6.93 11.03 4.04
N GLN A 30 -7.25 11.48 2.81
CA GLN A 30 -7.81 12.82 2.58
C GLN A 30 -9.18 13.04 3.23
N ARG A 31 -9.97 11.97 3.39
CA ARG A 31 -11.30 12.03 4.03
C ARG A 31 -11.25 11.85 5.55
N ALA A 32 -10.13 11.39 6.10
CA ALA A 32 -10.01 11.12 7.52
C ALA A 32 -9.75 12.40 8.33
N GLU A 33 -10.51 12.59 9.40
CA GLU A 33 -10.36 13.75 10.29
C GLU A 33 -9.38 13.49 11.44
N HIS A 34 -9.17 12.22 11.80
CA HIS A 34 -8.32 11.85 12.93
C HIS A 34 -6.86 11.64 12.47
N PRO A 35 -5.87 12.37 13.04
CA PRO A 35 -4.48 12.30 12.58
C PRO A 35 -3.88 10.90 12.56
N ALA A 36 -4.17 10.06 13.55
CA ALA A 36 -3.70 8.67 13.57
C ALA A 36 -4.25 7.81 12.43
N VAL A 37 -5.48 8.11 11.96
CA VAL A 37 -6.10 7.38 10.84
C VAL A 37 -5.51 7.84 9.51
N VAL A 38 -5.27 9.15 9.37
CA VAL A 38 -4.52 9.72 8.24
C VAL A 38 -3.15 9.04 8.12
N HIS A 39 -2.39 9.00 9.22
CA HIS A 39 -1.08 8.34 9.27
C HIS A 39 -1.16 6.85 8.89
N ALA A 40 -2.14 6.12 9.42
CA ALA A 40 -2.32 4.71 9.08
C ALA A 40 -2.58 4.50 7.57
N HIS A 41 -3.37 5.36 6.94
CA HIS A 41 -3.61 5.27 5.50
C HIS A 41 -2.38 5.61 4.66
N TYR A 42 -1.53 6.54 5.11
CA TYR A 42 -0.25 6.80 4.46
C TYR A 42 0.69 5.58 4.52
N LEU A 43 0.82 4.93 5.68
CA LEU A 43 1.63 3.71 5.82
C LEU A 43 1.12 2.58 4.92
N MET A 44 -0.20 2.46 4.75
CA MET A 44 -0.79 1.49 3.83
C MET A 44 -0.44 1.81 2.37
N ALA A 45 -0.50 3.08 1.98
CA ALA A 45 -0.14 3.50 0.62
C ALA A 45 1.34 3.20 0.33
N GLU A 46 2.24 3.58 1.25
CA GLU A 46 3.68 3.28 1.17
C GLU A 46 3.93 1.78 1.01
N ALA A 47 3.32 0.94 1.85
CA ALA A 47 3.48 -0.51 1.78
C ALA A 47 3.00 -1.11 0.45
N TYR A 48 2.01 -0.52 -0.22
CA TYR A 48 1.61 -0.96 -1.56
C TYR A 48 2.60 -0.50 -2.64
N LEU A 49 3.16 0.71 -2.51
CA LEU A 49 4.15 1.24 -3.45
C LEU A 49 5.51 0.51 -3.32
N GLU A 50 5.93 0.16 -2.10
CA GLU A 50 7.14 -0.64 -1.86
C GLU A 50 7.11 -2.00 -2.54
N ARG A 51 5.93 -2.59 -2.72
CA ARG A 51 5.76 -3.88 -3.43
C ARG A 51 5.94 -3.76 -4.94
N MET A 52 5.88 -2.54 -5.47
CA MET A 52 6.16 -2.23 -6.88
C MET A 52 7.60 -1.77 -7.10
N GLY A 53 8.26 -1.26 -6.06
CA GLY A 53 9.70 -1.00 -6.09
C GLY A 53 10.44 -2.30 -6.34
N ASP A 54 11.26 -2.31 -7.39
CA ASP A 54 12.06 -3.46 -7.80
C ASP A 54 12.80 -4.06 -6.59
N PRO A 55 12.65 -5.37 -6.28
CA PRO A 55 13.49 -6.01 -5.26
C PRO A 55 14.99 -5.97 -5.59
N GLY A 56 15.37 -5.51 -6.79
CA GLY A 56 16.74 -5.30 -7.25
C GLY A 56 17.30 -3.89 -7.14
N GLU A 57 16.51 -2.88 -6.74
CA GLU A 57 17.05 -1.53 -6.52
C GLU A 57 17.68 -1.48 -5.11
N GLU A 58 18.95 -1.91 -5.04
CA GLU A 58 19.77 -1.60 -3.87
C GLU A 58 19.68 -0.08 -3.61
N PRO A 59 19.50 0.34 -2.34
CA PRO A 59 19.42 1.76 -2.02
C PRO A 59 20.67 2.43 -2.58
N SER A 60 20.49 3.24 -3.63
CA SER A 60 21.59 3.97 -4.26
C SER A 60 22.24 4.82 -3.18
N SER A 61 23.35 4.31 -2.64
CA SER A 61 24.12 4.95 -1.58
C SER A 61 25.04 5.97 -2.24
N GLU A 62 24.46 7.03 -2.78
CA GLU A 62 25.22 8.17 -3.32
C GLU A 62 24.41 9.45 -3.06
N ALA A 63 24.87 10.45 -2.30
CA ALA A 63 26.18 10.72 -1.73
C ALA A 63 26.04 11.61 -0.48
N ALA A 64 26.87 11.34 0.52
CA ALA A 64 27.31 12.31 1.53
C ALA A 64 28.73 12.76 1.19
#